data_AF-E0S568-F1
#
_entry.id   AF-E0S568-F1
#
_cell.length_a   1.000
_cell.length_b   1.000
_cell.length_c   1.000
_cell.angle_alpha   90.00
_cell.angle_beta   90.00
_cell.angle_gamma   90.00
#
_symmetry.space_group_name_H-M   'P 1'
#
loop_
_entity.id
_entity.type
_entity.pdbx_description
1 polymer ?
#
loop_
_entity_poly.entity_id
_entity_poly.type
_entity_poly.pdbx_seq_one_letter_code
_entity_poly.pdbx_strand_id
1 'polypeptide(L)'
;MNYLISALIITLIIPIWGLLIYFLNKLLYILLSKISSEKVAMTVVNYLTIPGVIHHELSHAALALLTGAIVTEFKPFWPDKTSGSLGHVNFSTRGSLFTRCLQCTFTSTAPVILGTLSSILLFAYAANNTVPFYILVPMIYLIFSIIIHASMSFADVKIMLKGIWALFIAAYIICLYFQIDFLNVIRLHLIAQL
;
A
#
# COMPACT_ATOMS: atom_id res chain seq x y z
N MET A 1 9.97 -27.73 -0.31
CA MET A 1 9.51 -27.08 0.94
C MET A 1 9.83 -25.59 0.94
N ASN A 2 11.08 -25.19 0.67
CA ASN A 2 11.51 -23.78 0.70
C ASN A 2 10.77 -22.87 -0.28
N TYR A 3 10.43 -23.34 -1.49
CA TYR A 3 9.67 -22.55 -2.47
C TYR A 3 8.22 -22.27 -2.03
N LEU A 4 7.60 -23.19 -1.30
CA LEU A 4 6.26 -22.99 -0.73
C LEU A 4 6.28 -21.89 0.33
N ILE A 5 7.29 -21.93 1.21
CA ILE A 5 7.48 -20.90 2.25
C ILE A 5 7.82 -19.55 1.59
N SER A 6 8.66 -19.55 0.55
CA SER A 6 9.01 -18.34 -0.20
C SER A 6 7.76 -17.69 -0.83
N ALA A 7 6.90 -18.48 -1.45
CA ALA A 7 5.63 -18.01 -2.01
C ALA A 7 4.68 -17.46 -0.94
N LEU A 8 4.63 -18.12 0.23
CA LEU A 8 3.85 -17.64 1.37
C LEU A 8 4.35 -16.28 1.86
N ILE A 9 5.67 -16.12 1.99
CA ILE A 9 6.31 -14.85 2.38
C ILE A 9 5.95 -13.76 1.37
N ILE A 10 6.14 -13.99 0.06
CA ILE A 10 5.82 -13.02 -1.00
C ILE A 10 4.35 -12.60 -0.96
N THR A 11 3.45 -13.55 -0.68
CA THR A 11 2.01 -13.28 -0.64
C THR A 11 1.61 -12.47 0.60
N LEU A 12 2.22 -12.75 1.75
CA LEU A 12 1.82 -12.17 3.03
C LEU A 12 2.60 -10.91 3.43
N ILE A 13 3.78 -10.65 2.85
CA ILE A 13 4.60 -9.50 3.22
C ILE A 13 3.87 -8.17 3.02
N ILE A 14 3.17 -8.00 1.90
CA ILE A 14 2.43 -6.76 1.61
C ILE A 14 1.23 -6.57 2.57
N PRO A 15 0.34 -7.57 2.79
CA PRO A 15 -0.72 -7.45 3.78
C PRO A 15 -0.22 -7.18 5.20
N ILE A 16 0.86 -7.86 5.63
CA ILE A 16 1.46 -7.66 6.95
C ILE A 16 2.02 -6.24 7.08
N TRP A 17 2.69 -5.74 6.03
CA TRP A 17 3.20 -4.38 5.99
C TRP A 17 2.08 -3.33 6.05
N GLY A 18 1.01 -3.53 5.29
CA GLY A 18 -0.17 -2.66 5.34
C GLY A 18 -0.84 -2.65 6.72
N LEU A 19 -0.88 -3.80 7.41
CA LEU A 19 -1.39 -3.90 8.78
C LEU A 19 -0.50 -3.15 9.77
N LEU A 20 0.82 -3.22 9.63
CA LEU A 20 1.75 -2.45 10.46
C LEU A 20 1.54 -0.95 10.28
N ILE A 21 1.45 -0.47 9.03
CA ILE A 21 1.16 0.95 8.73
C ILE A 21 -0.15 1.37 9.39
N TYR A 22 -1.21 0.56 9.28
CA TYR A 22 -2.48 0.84 9.94
C TYR A 22 -2.33 1.02 11.46
N PHE A 23 -1.58 0.14 12.15
CA PHE A 23 -1.35 0.28 13.59
C PHE A 23 -0.55 1.52 13.94
N LEU A 24 0.47 1.86 13.15
CA LEU A 24 1.26 3.08 13.33
C LEU A 24 0.40 4.33 13.18
N ASN A 25 -0.46 4.37 12.17
CA ASN A 25 -1.39 5.48 11.95
C ASN A 25 -2.42 5.60 13.09
N LYS A 26 -2.93 4.46 13.57
CA LYS A 26 -3.84 4.44 14.71
C LYS A 26 -3.16 4.95 15.98
N LEU A 27 -1.89 4.58 16.21
CA LEU A 27 -1.11 5.09 17.33
C LEU A 27 -0.89 6.61 17.21
N LEU A 28 -0.50 7.09 16.04
CA LEU A 28 -0.33 8.52 15.77
C LEU A 28 -1.62 9.30 16.04
N TYR A 29 -2.76 8.80 15.57
CA TYR A 29 -4.06 9.40 15.82
C TYR A 29 -4.37 9.51 17.32
N ILE A 30 -4.15 8.44 18.09
CA ILE A 30 -4.36 8.42 19.55
C ILE A 30 -3.44 9.42 20.27
N LEU A 31 -2.18 9.55 19.83
CA LEU A 31 -1.25 10.50 20.43
C LEU A 31 -1.65 11.95 20.12
N LEU A 32 -2.05 12.24 18.87
CA LEU A 32 -2.51 13.57 18.46
C LEU A 32 -3.82 13.97 19.15
N SER A 33 -4.75 13.04 19.31
CA SER A 33 -6.03 13.31 19.97
C SER A 33 -5.88 13.61 21.46
N LYS A 34 -4.87 13.02 22.12
CA LYS A 34 -4.52 13.32 23.53
C LYS A 34 -3.95 14.72 23.73
N ILE A 35 -3.19 15.24 22.77
CA ILE A 35 -2.48 16.53 22.89
C ILE A 35 -3.36 17.71 22.46
N SER A 36 -4.24 17.50 21.48
CA SER A 36 -5.06 18.57 20.90
C SER A 36 -6.55 18.39 21.24
N SER A 37 -7.25 17.63 20.41
CA SER A 37 -8.61 17.12 20.61
C SER A 37 -8.90 16.16 19.46
N GLU A 38 -9.90 15.28 19.60
CA GLU A 38 -10.27 14.35 18.53
C GLU A 38 -10.66 15.07 17.22
N LYS A 39 -11.37 16.20 17.31
CA LYS A 39 -11.77 16.99 16.13
C LYS A 39 -10.57 17.57 15.39
N VAL A 40 -9.59 18.09 16.12
CA VAL A 40 -8.36 18.65 15.54
C VAL A 40 -7.50 17.54 14.95
N ALA A 41 -7.34 16.41 15.67
CA ALA A 41 -6.61 15.25 15.18
C ALA A 41 -7.19 14.70 13.87
N MET A 42 -8.51 14.54 13.78
CA MET A 42 -9.17 14.14 12.53
C MET A 42 -8.98 15.16 11.41
N THR A 43 -9.08 16.46 11.73
CA THR A 43 -8.93 17.51 10.72
C THR A 43 -7.50 17.52 10.16
N VAL A 44 -6.49 17.39 11.03
CA VAL A 44 -5.09 17.31 10.63
C VAL A 44 -4.83 16.06 9.81
N VAL A 45 -5.23 14.87 10.29
CA VAL A 45 -4.96 13.60 9.60
C VAL A 45 -5.70 13.47 8.28
N ASN A 46 -6.84 14.15 8.08
CA ASN A 46 -7.63 14.00 6.86
C ASN A 46 -7.47 15.16 5.87
N TYR A 47 -7.33 16.40 6.36
CA TYR A 47 -7.27 17.59 5.52
C TYR A 47 -5.86 18.18 5.40
N LEU A 48 -4.96 17.94 6.35
CA LEU A 48 -3.57 18.39 6.19
C LEU A 48 -2.78 17.43 5.29
N THR A 49 -3.19 16.17 5.13
CA THR A 49 -2.48 15.15 4.35
C THR A 49 -3.26 14.71 3.10
N ILE A 50 -4.03 15.63 2.52
CA ILE A 50 -4.81 15.42 1.27
C ILE A 50 -3.97 14.81 0.14
N PRO A 51 -2.70 15.22 -0.11
CA PRO A 51 -1.91 14.61 -1.17
C PRO A 51 -1.77 13.09 -1.02
N GLY A 52 -1.71 12.60 0.22
CA GLY A 52 -1.66 11.18 0.53
C GLY A 52 -2.97 10.45 0.23
N VAL A 53 -4.11 11.06 0.52
CA VAL A 53 -5.45 10.52 0.15
C VAL A 53 -5.57 10.42 -1.37
N ILE A 54 -5.19 11.47 -2.09
CA ILE A 54 -5.22 11.47 -3.55
C ILE A 54 -4.28 10.38 -4.09
N HIS A 55 -3.08 10.25 -3.53
CA HIS A 55 -2.13 9.19 -3.91
C HIS A 55 -2.68 7.79 -3.61
N HIS A 56 -3.39 7.60 -2.49
CA HIS A 56 -4.04 6.34 -2.14
C HIS A 56 -5.06 5.92 -3.19
N GLU A 57 -6.01 6.80 -3.53
CA GLU A 57 -7.02 6.50 -4.55
C GLU A 57 -6.41 6.34 -5.95
N LEU A 58 -5.42 7.17 -6.30
CA LEU A 58 -4.66 7.00 -7.54
C LEU A 58 -3.96 5.64 -7.61
N SER A 59 -3.50 5.12 -6.46
CA SER A 59 -2.84 3.82 -6.41
C SER A 59 -3.80 2.70 -6.80
N HIS A 60 -5.02 2.70 -6.26
CA HIS A 60 -6.08 1.78 -6.68
C HIS A 60 -6.35 1.87 -8.17
N ALA A 61 -6.57 3.08 -8.69
CA ALA A 61 -6.82 3.28 -10.12
C ALA A 61 -5.65 2.80 -11.00
N ALA A 62 -4.41 3.08 -10.60
CA ALA A 62 -3.21 2.69 -11.33
C ALA A 62 -3.07 1.17 -11.42
N LEU A 63 -3.16 0.43 -10.30
CA LEU A 63 -3.06 -1.02 -10.34
C LEU A 63 -4.31 -1.69 -10.94
N ALA A 64 -5.49 -1.08 -10.84
CA ALA A 64 -6.67 -1.55 -11.56
C ALA A 64 -6.43 -1.52 -13.08
N LEU A 65 -5.91 -0.40 -13.61
CA LEU A 65 -5.59 -0.25 -15.03
C LEU A 65 -4.47 -1.19 -15.48
N LEU A 66 -3.37 -1.28 -14.72
CA LEU A 66 -2.22 -2.12 -15.04
C LEU A 66 -2.56 -3.62 -15.05
N THR A 67 -3.49 -4.04 -14.20
CA THR A 67 -3.97 -5.44 -14.16
C THR A 67 -5.08 -5.74 -15.15
N GLY A 68 -5.56 -4.74 -15.90
CA GLY A 68 -6.60 -4.87 -16.93
C GLY A 68 -8.04 -4.80 -16.40
N ALA A 69 -8.24 -4.43 -15.14
CA ALA A 69 -9.57 -4.11 -14.61
C ALA A 69 -10.10 -2.80 -15.22
N ILE A 70 -11.40 -2.55 -15.08
CA ILE A 70 -12.04 -1.30 -15.52
C ILE A 70 -12.31 -0.45 -14.29
N VAL A 71 -11.79 0.77 -14.25
CA VAL A 71 -12.21 1.77 -13.27
C VAL A 71 -13.57 2.33 -13.73
N THR A 72 -14.62 2.08 -12.95
CA THR A 72 -15.99 2.50 -13.27
C THR A 72 -16.33 3.86 -12.65
N GLU A 73 -15.74 4.17 -11.51
CA GLU A 73 -15.87 5.48 -10.86
C GLU A 73 -14.56 5.84 -10.18
N PHE A 74 -14.16 7.10 -10.30
CA PHE A 74 -12.94 7.62 -9.68
C PHE A 74 -13.23 8.96 -9.01
N LYS A 75 -13.17 8.98 -7.67
CA LYS A 75 -13.34 10.18 -6.85
C LYS A 75 -12.16 10.28 -5.87
N PRO A 76 -11.04 10.92 -6.28
CA PRO A 76 -9.80 10.94 -5.48
C PRO A 76 -9.92 11.73 -4.18
N PHE A 77 -10.84 12.69 -4.12
CA PHE A 77 -11.17 13.39 -2.89
C PHE A 77 -12.65 13.80 -2.92
N TRP A 78 -13.48 13.06 -2.19
CA TRP A 78 -14.91 13.32 -2.00
C TRP A 78 -15.32 13.00 -0.56
N PRO A 79 -15.01 13.90 0.40
CA PRO A 79 -15.30 13.66 1.81
C PRO A 79 -16.80 13.50 2.05
N ASP A 80 -17.20 12.27 2.40
CA ASP A 80 -18.58 11.95 2.73
C ASP A 80 -18.75 11.90 4.24
N LYS A 81 -19.61 12.80 4.75
CA LYS A 81 -19.91 12.93 6.18
C LYS A 81 -20.66 11.72 6.74
N THR A 82 -21.29 10.90 5.89
CA THR A 82 -22.08 9.75 6.32
C THR A 82 -21.24 8.48 6.43
N SER A 83 -20.41 8.18 5.42
CA SER A 83 -19.49 7.02 5.44
C SER A 83 -18.15 7.31 6.13
N GLY A 84 -17.78 8.58 6.29
CA GLY A 84 -16.44 8.99 6.73
C GLY A 84 -15.36 8.77 5.67
N SER A 85 -15.73 8.40 4.44
CA SER A 85 -14.78 8.20 3.35
C SER A 85 -14.24 9.53 2.84
N LEU A 86 -12.95 9.58 2.50
CA LEU A 86 -12.31 10.78 1.93
C LEU A 86 -12.23 10.74 0.41
N GLY A 87 -12.43 9.57 -0.19
CA GLY A 87 -12.41 9.31 -1.63
C GLY A 87 -12.89 7.90 -1.90
N HIS A 88 -13.01 7.51 -3.17
CA HIS A 88 -13.20 6.12 -3.55
C HIS A 88 -12.85 5.86 -5.01
N VAL A 89 -12.41 4.63 -5.28
CA VAL A 89 -12.29 4.07 -6.63
C VAL A 89 -13.15 2.82 -6.74
N ASN A 90 -14.17 2.88 -7.60
CA ASN A 90 -14.93 1.69 -7.96
C ASN A 90 -14.34 1.07 -9.23
N PHE A 91 -14.18 -0.26 -9.21
CA PHE A 91 -13.63 -1.00 -10.34
C PHE A 91 -14.38 -2.33 -10.57
N SER A 92 -14.34 -2.79 -11.81
CA SER A 92 -14.89 -4.08 -12.24
C SER A 92 -13.79 -4.96 -12.81
N THR A 93 -13.74 -6.21 -12.38
CA THR A 93 -12.73 -7.18 -12.82
C THR A 93 -13.15 -7.89 -14.10
N ARG A 94 -12.17 -8.29 -14.92
CA ARG A 94 -12.40 -8.95 -16.22
C ARG A 94 -11.51 -10.18 -16.40
N GLY A 95 -11.94 -11.07 -17.29
CA GLY A 95 -11.21 -12.28 -17.67
C GLY A 95 -11.57 -13.50 -16.83
N SER A 96 -10.66 -14.47 -16.78
CA SER A 96 -10.83 -15.71 -16.02
C SER A 96 -10.98 -15.46 -14.52
N LEU A 97 -11.52 -16.44 -13.78
CA LEU A 97 -11.60 -16.36 -12.32
C LEU A 97 -10.24 -16.04 -11.68
N PHE A 98 -9.18 -16.69 -12.16
CA PHE A 98 -7.83 -16.48 -11.67
C PHE A 98 -7.34 -15.04 -11.90
N THR A 99 -7.53 -14.51 -13.12
CA THR A 99 -7.17 -13.13 -13.46
C THR A 99 -7.96 -12.12 -12.63
N ARG A 100 -9.26 -12.34 -12.44
CA ARG A 100 -10.12 -11.47 -11.63
C ARG A 100 -9.68 -11.46 -10.16
N CYS A 101 -9.28 -12.60 -9.62
CA CYS A 101 -8.74 -12.71 -8.27
C CYS A 101 -7.41 -11.96 -8.12
N LEU A 102 -6.51 -12.02 -9.11
CA LEU A 102 -5.28 -11.23 -9.12
C LEU A 102 -5.59 -9.73 -9.18
N GLN A 103 -6.49 -9.31 -10.07
CA GLN A 103 -6.95 -7.90 -10.16
C GLN A 103 -7.49 -7.40 -8.82
N CYS A 104 -8.33 -8.19 -8.14
CA CYS A 104 -8.81 -7.86 -6.79
C CYS A 104 -7.66 -7.67 -5.80
N THR A 105 -6.72 -8.62 -5.73
CA THR A 105 -5.61 -8.57 -4.76
C THR A 105 -4.70 -7.38 -5.01
N PHE A 106 -4.23 -7.20 -6.24
CA PHE A 106 -3.33 -6.10 -6.60
C PHE A 106 -4.01 -4.75 -6.42
N THR A 107 -5.25 -4.59 -6.89
CA THR A 107 -5.96 -3.32 -6.72
C THR A 107 -6.15 -3.01 -5.25
N SER A 108 -6.54 -3.98 -4.42
CA SER A 108 -6.78 -3.76 -2.98
C SER A 108 -5.50 -3.44 -2.18
N THR A 109 -4.36 -4.04 -2.55
CA THR A 109 -3.07 -3.77 -1.88
C THR A 109 -2.31 -2.59 -2.50
N ALA A 110 -2.85 -1.96 -3.53
CA ALA A 110 -2.19 -0.92 -4.29
C ALA A 110 -1.68 0.25 -3.45
N PRO A 111 -2.44 0.81 -2.48
CA PRO A 111 -1.95 1.92 -1.68
C PRO A 111 -0.72 1.56 -0.85
N VAL A 112 -0.64 0.31 -0.38
CA VAL A 112 0.53 -0.18 0.36
C VAL A 112 1.74 -0.30 -0.57
N ILE A 113 1.57 -0.92 -1.74
CA ILE A 113 2.66 -1.15 -2.70
C ILE A 113 3.18 0.17 -3.23
N LEU A 114 2.30 0.98 -3.82
CA LEU A 114 2.68 2.22 -4.49
C LEU A 114 3.04 3.30 -3.48
N GLY A 115 2.37 3.38 -2.33
CA GLY A 115 2.72 4.32 -1.27
C GLY A 115 4.10 4.03 -0.65
N THR A 116 4.43 2.75 -0.44
CA THR A 116 5.76 2.37 0.03
C THR A 116 6.82 2.65 -1.03
N LEU A 117 6.58 2.25 -2.28
CA LEU A 117 7.51 2.46 -3.38
C LEU A 117 7.80 3.95 -3.62
N SER A 118 6.76 4.78 -3.70
CA SER A 118 6.92 6.22 -3.94
C SER A 118 7.64 6.91 -2.78
N SER A 119 7.35 6.52 -1.53
CA SER A 119 8.05 7.02 -0.34
C SER A 119 9.54 6.66 -0.34
N ILE A 120 9.89 5.41 -0.68
CA ILE A 120 11.28 4.95 -0.78
C ILE A 120 12.02 5.72 -1.87
N LEU A 121 11.41 5.89 -3.05
CA LEU A 121 12.03 6.61 -4.18
C LEU A 121 12.26 8.09 -3.85
N LEU A 122 11.29 8.76 -3.23
CA LEU A 122 11.43 10.16 -2.81
C LEU A 122 12.52 10.30 -1.74
N PHE A 123 12.57 9.38 -0.77
CA PHE A 123 13.62 9.39 0.26
C PHE A 123 15.00 9.13 -0.33
N ALA A 124 15.13 8.14 -1.22
CA ALA A 124 16.39 7.85 -1.90
C ALA A 124 16.85 9.04 -2.78
N TYR A 125 15.92 9.71 -3.46
CA TYR A 125 16.24 10.93 -4.21
C TYR A 125 16.77 12.03 -3.29
N ALA A 126 16.11 12.26 -2.15
CA ALA A 126 16.53 13.24 -1.14
C ALA A 126 17.92 12.93 -0.55
N ALA A 127 18.22 11.65 -0.31
CA ALA A 127 19.47 11.22 0.31
C ALA A 127 20.67 11.28 -0.65
N ASN A 128 20.43 11.04 -1.95
CA ASN A 128 21.50 10.97 -2.95
C ASN A 128 21.76 12.30 -3.68
N ASN A 129 20.92 13.32 -3.48
CA ASN A 129 21.04 14.60 -4.17
C ASN A 129 21.06 15.75 -3.16
N THR A 130 21.76 16.83 -3.49
CA THR A 130 21.66 18.09 -2.74
C THR A 130 20.36 18.79 -3.10
N VAL A 131 19.30 18.52 -2.34
CA VAL A 131 17.99 19.14 -2.54
C VAL A 131 17.91 20.47 -1.78
N PRO A 132 17.61 21.60 -2.44
CA PRO A 132 17.42 22.87 -1.76
C PRO A 132 16.33 22.81 -0.69
N PHE A 133 16.49 23.54 0.41
CA PHE A 133 15.59 23.50 1.56
C PHE A 133 14.11 23.73 1.19
N TYR A 134 13.84 24.66 0.27
CA TYR A 134 12.47 24.97 -0.19
C TYR A 134 11.81 23.84 -0.99
N ILE A 135 12.57 22.86 -1.50
CA ILE A 135 12.06 21.63 -2.13
C ILE A 135 12.04 20.48 -1.11
N LEU A 136 13.04 20.43 -0.23
CA LEU A 136 13.17 19.38 0.77
C LEU A 136 11.98 19.36 1.74
N VAL A 137 11.56 20.53 2.23
CA VAL A 137 10.42 20.64 3.17
C VAL A 137 9.11 20.10 2.57
N PRO A 138 8.63 20.56 1.40
CA PRO A 138 7.41 20.01 0.81
C PRO A 138 7.55 18.54 0.40
N MET A 139 8.75 18.08 0.05
CA MET A 139 9.01 16.67 -0.25
C MET A 139 8.89 15.79 1.00
N ILE A 140 9.43 16.21 2.15
CA ILE A 140 9.26 15.49 3.43
C ILE A 140 7.78 15.45 3.81
N TYR A 141 7.08 16.57 3.67
CA TYR A 141 5.63 16.63 3.89
C TYR A 141 4.87 15.65 2.98
N LEU A 142 5.24 15.57 1.70
CA LEU A 142 4.63 14.63 0.75
C LEU A 142 4.89 13.18 1.15
N ILE A 143 6.13 12.82 1.50
CA ILE A 143 6.49 11.47 1.98
C ILE A 143 5.65 11.12 3.21
N PHE A 144 5.60 12.00 4.20
CA PHE A 144 4.81 11.81 5.41
C PHE A 144 3.31 11.63 5.10
N SER A 145 2.78 12.47 4.21
CA SER A 145 1.39 12.41 3.77
C SER A 145 1.07 11.07 3.08
N ILE A 146 1.96 10.56 2.23
CA ILE A 146 1.79 9.27 1.55
C ILE A 146 1.83 8.11 2.55
N ILE A 147 2.82 8.08 3.45
CA ILE A 147 2.99 7.00 4.43
C ILE A 147 1.75 6.86 5.32
N ILE A 148 1.19 7.98 5.80
CA ILE A 148 0.00 7.97 6.65
C ILE A 148 -1.23 7.39 5.93
N HIS A 149 -1.30 7.50 4.62
CA HIS A 149 -2.42 6.95 3.85
C HIS A 149 -2.08 5.64 3.14
N ALA A 150 -0.86 5.09 3.28
CA ALA A 150 -0.43 3.86 2.62
C ALA A 150 -0.94 2.56 3.27
N SER A 151 -2.03 2.60 4.05
CA SER A 151 -2.68 1.41 4.63
C SER A 151 -3.92 1.01 3.85
N MET A 152 -4.36 -0.25 3.99
CA MET A 152 -5.62 -0.74 3.39
C MET A 152 -6.84 -0.38 4.26
N SER A 153 -7.97 -0.07 3.64
CA SER A 153 -9.25 0.01 4.33
C SER A 153 -9.82 -1.38 4.66
N PHE A 154 -10.83 -1.44 5.52
CA PHE A 154 -11.56 -2.70 5.78
C PHE A 154 -12.24 -3.26 4.52
N ALA A 155 -12.64 -2.41 3.57
CA ALA A 155 -13.21 -2.84 2.31
C ALA A 155 -12.14 -3.52 1.44
N ASP A 156 -10.95 -2.92 1.35
CA ASP A 156 -9.82 -3.46 0.59
C ASP A 156 -9.39 -4.82 1.12
N VAL A 157 -9.28 -4.97 2.45
CA VAL A 157 -8.92 -6.25 3.06
C VAL A 157 -9.93 -7.33 2.68
N LYS A 158 -11.23 -7.04 2.68
CA LYS A 158 -12.27 -8.01 2.28
C LYS A 158 -12.15 -8.40 0.80
N ILE A 159 -11.83 -7.46 -0.08
CA ILE A 159 -11.67 -7.73 -1.52
C ILE A 159 -10.37 -8.51 -1.77
N MET A 160 -9.28 -8.13 -1.13
CA MET A 160 -7.99 -8.81 -1.17
C MET A 160 -8.12 -10.28 -0.75
N LEU A 161 -8.79 -10.56 0.36
CA LEU A 161 -8.95 -11.95 0.86
C LEU A 161 -9.68 -12.86 -0.12
N LYS A 162 -10.56 -12.32 -0.98
CA LYS A 162 -11.22 -13.10 -2.05
C LYS A 162 -10.26 -13.53 -3.16
N GLY A 163 -9.14 -12.81 -3.33
CA GLY A 163 -8.19 -13.01 -4.42
C GLY A 163 -6.82 -13.54 -4.00
N ILE A 164 -6.47 -13.48 -2.71
CA ILE A 164 -5.10 -13.71 -2.22
C ILE A 164 -4.59 -15.12 -2.53
N TRP A 165 -5.48 -16.11 -2.61
CA TRP A 165 -5.13 -17.48 -3.00
C TRP A 165 -4.57 -17.55 -4.44
N ALA A 166 -5.08 -16.72 -5.36
CA ALA A 166 -4.60 -16.69 -6.74
C ALA A 166 -3.18 -16.10 -6.81
N LEU A 167 -2.91 -15.09 -5.97
CA LEU A 167 -1.57 -14.52 -5.81
C LEU A 167 -0.60 -15.58 -5.24
N PHE A 168 -1.03 -16.35 -4.25
CA PHE A 168 -0.21 -17.44 -3.69
C PHE A 168 0.16 -18.49 -4.74
N ILE A 169 -0.80 -18.95 -5.54
CA ILE A 169 -0.53 -19.91 -6.62
C ILE A 169 0.42 -19.32 -7.65
N ALA A 170 0.21 -18.06 -8.08
CA ALA A 170 1.10 -17.38 -9.02
C ALA A 170 2.53 -17.27 -8.46
N ALA A 171 2.67 -16.81 -7.21
CA ALA A 171 3.96 -16.68 -6.52
C ALA A 171 4.67 -18.03 -6.39
N TYR A 172 3.92 -19.09 -6.08
CA TYR A 172 4.48 -20.45 -5.98
C TYR A 172 5.02 -20.96 -7.31
N ILE A 173 4.27 -20.80 -8.41
CA ILE A 173 4.73 -21.18 -9.75
C ILE A 173 5.98 -20.40 -10.13
N ILE A 174 6.02 -19.10 -9.86
CA ILE A 174 7.19 -18.23 -10.11
C ILE A 174 8.40 -18.72 -9.30
N CYS A 175 8.24 -18.96 -8.00
CA CYS A 175 9.32 -19.47 -7.15
C CYS A 175 9.87 -20.81 -7.63
N LEU A 176 9.00 -21.72 -8.06
CA LEU A 176 9.41 -23.01 -8.62
C LEU A 176 10.15 -22.85 -9.94
N TYR A 177 9.62 -22.05 -10.86
CA TYR A 177 10.18 -21.91 -12.21
C TYR A 177 11.56 -21.22 -12.17
N PHE A 178 11.67 -20.13 -11.42
CA PHE A 178 12.91 -19.36 -11.30
C PHE A 178 13.84 -19.86 -10.19
N GLN A 179 13.49 -20.95 -9.49
CA GLN A 179 14.24 -21.50 -8.36
C GLN A 179 14.52 -20.45 -7.27
N ILE A 180 13.57 -19.55 -7.02
CA ILE A 180 13.71 -18.47 -6.03
C ILE A 180 13.48 -19.05 -4.64
N ASP A 181 14.56 -19.23 -3.89
CA ASP A 181 14.54 -19.60 -2.48
C ASP A 181 14.83 -18.36 -1.60
N PHE A 182 13.76 -17.71 -1.16
CA PHE A 182 13.85 -16.49 -0.36
C PHE A 182 14.51 -16.73 1.00
N LEU A 183 14.36 -17.93 1.58
CA LEU A 183 15.00 -18.27 2.86
C LEU A 183 16.51 -18.37 2.71
N ASN A 184 16.98 -18.99 1.62
CA ASN A 184 18.41 -19.06 1.33
C ASN A 184 19.01 -17.68 1.05
N VAL A 185 18.30 -16.81 0.33
CA VAL A 185 18.73 -15.42 0.11
C VAL A 185 18.91 -14.67 1.44
N ILE A 186 17.92 -14.75 2.33
CA ILE A 186 17.99 -14.11 3.66
C ILE A 186 19.16 -14.69 4.47
N ARG A 187 19.31 -16.02 4.47
CA ARG A 187 20.38 -16.71 5.20
C ARG A 187 21.77 -16.27 4.71
N LEU A 188 21.98 -16.22 3.40
CA LEU A 188 23.25 -15.80 2.81
C LEU A 188 23.56 -14.35 3.17
N HIS A 189 22.57 -13.46 3.15
CA HIS A 189 22.76 -12.06 3.53
C HIS A 189 23.12 -11.89 5.01
N LEU A 190 22.45 -12.62 5.91
CA LEU A 190 22.76 -12.60 7.34
C LEU A 190 24.17 -13.11 7.65
N ILE A 191 24.62 -14.17 6.96
CA ILE A 191 25.98 -14.70 7.13
C ILE A 191 27.02 -13.73 6.57
N ALA A 192 26.74 -13.02 5.48
CA ALA A 192 27.67 -12.05 4.90
C ALA A 192 27.86 -10.78 5.75
N GLN A 193 27.02 -10.57 6.77
CA GLN A 193 27.10 -9.44 7.71
C GLN A 193 27.74 -9.83 9.06
N LEU A 194 28.09 -11.10 9.26
CA LEU A 194 28.81 -11.64 10.42
C LEU A 194 30.29 -11.85 10.08
#